data_AF-A0A1E4S1N8-F1
#
_entry.id   AF-A0A1E4S1N8-F1
#
_cell.length_a   1.000
_cell.length_b   1.000
_cell.length_c   1.000
_cell.angle_alpha   90.00
_cell.angle_beta   90.00
_cell.angle_gamma   90.00
#
_symmetry.space_group_name_H-M   'P 1'
#
loop_
_entity.id
_entity.type
_entity.pdbx_description
1 polymer ?
#
loop_
_entity_poly.entity_id
_entity_poly.type
_entity_poly.pdbx_seq_one_letter_code
_entity_poly.pdbx_strand_id
1 'polypeptide(L)'
;MVSSDIQIDVSDFVEAPEGQTLGFSDEKQQANFELGVSMVIHSWEILNIAVVNGWGGPKSSDKRDWISDIVVDLFKGPVVDIELIEETILNAMLDEFDVNVEDESSLPIAAKVIGIYRQVASGDYSTVRSMYEQWKQKGTQKEQYQVQIQEDPENPGVSDNDDDDDDEEDDEVELVAEQMDIDAPQEPQGPIVDDDGFELVQKKGRRRH
;
A
#
# COMPACT_ATOMS: atom_id res chain seq x y z
N MET A 1 22.63 24.56 -2.73
CA MET A 1 21.55 24.57 -3.74
C MET A 1 20.34 25.10 -3.03
N VAL A 2 19.71 26.14 -3.56
CA VAL A 2 18.57 26.80 -2.91
C VAL A 2 17.43 25.78 -2.89
N SER A 3 17.02 25.32 -1.71
CA SER A 3 15.69 24.71 -1.57
C SER A 3 14.74 25.75 -2.13
N SER A 4 14.13 25.46 -3.28
CA SER A 4 12.96 26.21 -3.69
C SER A 4 11.94 25.98 -2.60
N ASP A 5 11.78 26.94 -1.69
CA ASP A 5 10.69 26.94 -0.73
C ASP A 5 9.42 26.79 -1.55
N ILE A 6 8.84 25.59 -1.52
CA ILE A 6 7.59 25.31 -2.21
C ILE A 6 6.56 26.15 -1.47
N GLN A 7 6.19 27.28 -2.06
CA GLN A 7 5.12 28.12 -1.52
C GLN A 7 3.80 27.39 -1.74
N ILE A 8 3.40 26.60 -0.75
CA ILE A 8 2.09 25.96 -0.70
C ILE A 8 1.13 27.00 -0.15
N ASP A 9 0.06 27.28 -0.90
CA ASP A 9 -1.06 28.05 -0.40
C ASP A 9 -1.93 27.12 0.44
N VAL A 10 -1.83 27.21 1.77
CA VAL A 10 -2.59 26.36 2.71
C VAL A 10 -4.11 26.54 2.56
N SER A 11 -4.56 27.68 2.00
CA SER A 11 -5.97 27.95 1.75
C SER A 11 -6.49 27.37 0.42
N ASP A 12 -5.65 26.64 -0.31
CA ASP A 12 -6.01 26.06 -1.59
C ASP A 12 -7.05 24.94 -1.46
N PHE A 13 -8.03 24.94 -2.36
CA PHE A 13 -9.17 24.03 -2.30
C PHE A 13 -9.71 23.65 -3.69
N VAL A 14 -10.56 22.64 -3.69
CA VAL A 14 -11.37 22.25 -4.85
C VAL A 14 -12.83 22.17 -4.44
N GLU A 15 -13.70 22.63 -5.33
CA GLU A 15 -15.14 22.69 -5.11
C GLU A 15 -15.88 22.13 -6.31
N ALA A 16 -16.89 21.30 -6.05
CA ALA A 16 -17.78 20.74 -7.04
C ALA A 16 -18.89 21.75 -7.41
N PRO A 17 -19.51 21.61 -8.59
CA PRO A 17 -20.71 22.36 -8.93
C PRO A 17 -21.83 22.16 -7.89
N GLU A 18 -22.72 23.15 -7.76
CA GLU A 18 -23.78 23.13 -6.75
C GLU A 18 -24.60 21.83 -6.77
N GLY A 19 -24.64 21.14 -5.63
CA GLY A 19 -25.37 19.88 -5.45
C GLY A 19 -24.65 18.62 -5.98
N GLN A 20 -23.37 18.71 -6.36
CA GLN A 20 -22.55 17.58 -6.79
C GLN A 20 -21.41 17.29 -5.81
N THR A 21 -20.74 16.17 -6.04
CA THR A 21 -19.53 15.74 -5.33
C THR A 21 -18.30 15.97 -6.20
N LEU A 22 -17.11 15.98 -5.61
CA LEU A 22 -15.86 16.00 -6.38
C LEU A 22 -15.56 14.65 -7.06
N GLY A 23 -16.21 13.56 -6.67
CA GLY A 23 -16.07 12.25 -7.30
C GLY A 23 -16.32 12.26 -8.81
N PHE A 24 -15.49 11.52 -9.57
CA PHE A 24 -15.59 11.47 -11.02
C PHE A 24 -16.66 10.46 -11.47
N SER A 25 -17.50 10.86 -12.43
CA SER A 25 -18.49 9.95 -13.04
C SER A 25 -17.86 8.95 -14.01
N ASP A 26 -16.71 9.28 -14.60
CA ASP A 26 -15.97 8.40 -15.50
C ASP A 26 -15.08 7.45 -14.69
N GLU A 27 -15.29 6.14 -14.88
CA GLU A 27 -14.58 5.10 -14.14
C GLU A 27 -13.06 5.19 -14.34
N LYS A 28 -12.60 5.58 -15.54
CA LYS A 28 -11.18 5.73 -15.81
C LYS A 28 -10.59 6.93 -15.07
N GLN A 29 -11.27 8.08 -15.05
CA GLN A 29 -10.86 9.23 -14.24
C GLN A 29 -10.79 8.84 -12.76
N GLN A 30 -11.85 8.22 -12.24
CA GLN A 30 -11.93 7.81 -10.84
C GLN A 30 -10.78 6.86 -10.46
N ALA A 31 -10.51 5.84 -11.27
CA ALA A 31 -9.41 4.91 -11.02
C ALA A 31 -8.01 5.57 -11.08
N ASN A 32 -7.81 6.56 -11.96
CA ASN A 32 -6.54 7.30 -12.00
C ASN A 32 -6.40 8.26 -10.81
N PHE A 33 -7.51 8.82 -10.32
CA PHE A 33 -7.51 9.61 -9.10
C PHE A 33 -7.12 8.77 -7.89
N GLU A 34 -7.78 7.62 -7.69
CA GLU A 34 -7.48 6.66 -6.62
C GLU A 34 -6.03 6.20 -6.65
N LEU A 35 -5.54 5.81 -7.84
CA LEU A 35 -4.13 5.45 -8.03
C LEU A 35 -3.20 6.62 -7.68
N GLY A 36 -3.54 7.83 -8.11
CA GLY A 36 -2.76 9.03 -7.83
C GLY A 36 -2.66 9.34 -6.34
N VAL A 37 -3.77 9.25 -5.61
CA VAL A 37 -3.79 9.39 -4.14
C VAL A 37 -2.93 8.33 -3.48
N SER A 38 -3.10 7.06 -3.87
CA SER A 38 -2.29 5.95 -3.35
C SER A 38 -0.79 6.20 -3.54
N MET A 39 -0.37 6.64 -4.73
CA MET A 39 1.04 6.96 -4.98
C MET A 39 1.55 8.14 -4.16
N VAL A 40 0.72 9.16 -3.92
CA VAL A 40 1.09 10.31 -3.07
C VAL A 40 1.26 9.88 -1.61
N ILE A 41 0.33 9.10 -1.07
CA ILE A 41 0.40 8.57 0.31
C ILE A 41 1.62 7.66 0.49
N HIS A 42 1.89 6.76 -0.48
CA HIS A 42 3.08 5.91 -0.47
C HIS A 42 4.39 6.71 -0.62
N SER A 43 4.34 7.97 -1.05
CA SER A 43 5.52 8.84 -1.13
C SER A 43 5.84 9.56 0.18
N TRP A 44 4.98 9.45 1.20
CA TRP A 44 5.18 10.11 2.48
C TRP A 44 6.16 9.31 3.37
N GLU A 45 7.33 9.90 3.60
CA GLU A 45 8.47 9.21 4.22
C GLU A 45 8.18 8.73 5.65
N ILE A 46 7.58 9.57 6.50
CA ILE A 46 7.28 9.21 7.88
C ILE A 46 6.30 8.03 7.98
N LEU A 47 5.32 7.95 7.07
CA LEU A 47 4.40 6.82 7.00
C LEU A 47 5.12 5.55 6.56
N ASN A 48 6.04 5.62 5.58
CA ASN A 48 6.85 4.46 5.20
C ASN A 48 7.74 3.98 6.36
N ILE A 49 8.35 4.91 7.10
CA ILE A 49 9.12 4.59 8.30
C ILE A 49 8.23 3.88 9.34
N ALA A 50 7.04 4.40 9.60
CA ALA A 50 6.10 3.81 10.55
C ALA A 50 5.66 2.39 10.15
N VAL A 51 5.45 2.17 8.84
CA VAL A 51 5.11 0.85 8.30
C VAL A 51 6.27 -0.14 8.45
N VAL A 52 7.49 0.26 8.07
CA VAL A 52 8.69 -0.60 8.10
C VAL A 52 9.07 -0.97 9.53
N ASN A 53 8.94 -0.04 10.48
CA ASN A 53 9.21 -0.29 11.89
C ASN A 53 8.02 -0.93 12.64
N GLY A 54 6.92 -1.25 11.93
CA GLY A 54 5.78 -1.93 12.52
C GLY A 54 5.02 -1.13 13.58
N TRP A 55 5.12 0.20 13.58
CA TRP A 55 4.46 1.06 14.58
C TRP A 55 2.93 0.93 14.53
N GLY A 56 2.37 0.59 13.38
CA GLY A 56 0.95 0.28 13.21
C GLY A 56 0.55 -1.18 13.53
N GLY A 57 1.48 -2.00 14.03
CA GLY A 57 1.32 -3.43 14.27
C GLY A 57 1.40 -4.29 12.99
N PRO A 58 1.03 -5.58 13.05
CA PRO A 58 1.19 -6.54 11.95
C PRO A 58 0.47 -6.18 10.64
N LYS A 59 -0.48 -5.25 10.70
CA LYS A 59 -1.26 -4.76 9.56
C LYS A 59 -0.88 -3.34 9.14
N SER A 60 0.31 -2.87 9.50
CA SER A 60 0.79 -1.52 9.17
C SER A 60 0.70 -1.21 7.67
N SER A 61 1.01 -2.18 6.80
CA SER A 61 0.85 -2.03 5.35
C SER A 61 -0.61 -1.82 4.95
N ASP A 62 -1.55 -2.60 5.49
CA ASP A 62 -2.98 -2.45 5.20
C ASP A 62 -3.51 -1.09 5.69
N LYS A 63 -2.99 -0.61 6.83
CA LYS A 63 -3.33 0.71 7.38
C LYS A 63 -2.89 1.84 6.46
N ARG A 64 -1.71 1.74 5.83
CA ARG A 64 -1.27 2.73 4.82
C ARG A 64 -2.22 2.77 3.62
N ASP A 65 -2.68 1.61 3.16
CA ASP A 65 -3.61 1.56 2.04
C ASP A 65 -4.99 2.12 2.44
N TRP A 66 -5.44 1.82 3.67
CA TRP A 66 -6.64 2.44 4.26
C TRP A 66 -6.55 3.98 4.35
N ILE A 67 -5.38 4.55 4.66
CA ILE A 67 -5.18 6.01 4.63
C ILE A 67 -5.47 6.58 3.22
N SER A 68 -5.10 5.86 2.17
CA SER A 68 -5.41 6.28 0.80
C SER A 68 -6.91 6.31 0.55
N ASP A 69 -7.63 5.29 1.04
CA ASP A 69 -9.09 5.18 0.90
C ASP A 69 -9.84 6.31 1.61
N ILE A 70 -9.47 6.63 2.86
CA ILE A 70 -10.14 7.72 3.60
C ILE A 70 -9.88 9.09 2.96
N VAL A 71 -8.71 9.30 2.35
CA VAL A 71 -8.40 10.53 1.62
C VAL A 71 -9.20 10.61 0.32
N VAL A 72 -9.34 9.52 -0.42
CA VAL A 72 -10.23 9.46 -1.60
C VAL A 72 -11.67 9.76 -1.20
N ASP A 73 -12.12 9.23 -0.06
CA ASP A 73 -13.47 9.39 0.44
C ASP A 73 -13.85 10.84 0.76
N LEU A 74 -12.87 11.70 1.08
CA LEU A 74 -13.09 13.15 1.24
C LEU A 74 -13.71 13.77 -0.02
N PHE A 75 -13.34 13.28 -1.21
CA PHE A 75 -13.83 13.79 -2.50
C PHE A 75 -15.25 13.32 -2.83
N LYS A 76 -15.88 12.50 -1.98
CA LYS A 76 -17.34 12.30 -2.00
C LYS A 76 -18.09 13.53 -1.44
N GLY A 77 -17.38 14.47 -0.82
CA GLY A 77 -17.90 15.77 -0.44
C GLY A 77 -17.93 16.79 -1.59
N PRO A 78 -18.58 17.94 -1.38
CA PRO A 78 -18.64 19.03 -2.36
C PRO A 78 -17.39 19.93 -2.35
N VAL A 79 -16.66 19.99 -1.23
CA VAL A 79 -15.48 20.85 -1.05
C VAL A 79 -14.42 20.06 -0.31
N VAL A 80 -13.18 20.14 -0.79
CA VAL A 80 -12.00 19.59 -0.12
C VAL A 80 -10.88 20.63 -0.22
N ASP A 81 -10.32 20.99 0.92
CA ASP A 81 -9.16 21.87 1.04
C ASP A 81 -7.92 21.11 1.55
N ILE A 82 -6.77 21.78 1.54
CA ILE A 82 -5.51 21.19 2.00
C ILE A 82 -5.58 20.83 3.49
N GLU A 83 -6.15 21.71 4.32
CA GLU A 83 -6.26 21.53 5.77
C GLU A 83 -7.05 20.26 6.10
N LEU A 84 -8.17 20.01 5.43
CA LEU A 84 -8.96 18.79 5.62
C LEU A 84 -8.18 17.51 5.30
N ILE A 85 -7.42 17.50 4.20
CA ILE A 85 -6.61 16.33 3.84
C ILE A 85 -5.48 16.14 4.85
N GLU A 86 -4.81 17.23 5.23
CA GLU A 86 -3.73 17.21 6.20
C GLU A 86 -4.20 16.70 7.56
N GLU A 87 -5.27 17.27 8.12
CA GLU A 87 -5.84 16.82 9.38
C GLU A 87 -6.22 15.33 9.31
N THR A 88 -6.78 14.88 8.18
CA THR A 88 -7.15 13.47 7.99
C THR A 88 -5.94 12.55 8.06
N ILE A 89 -4.84 12.87 7.38
CA ILE A 89 -3.63 12.02 7.39
C ILE A 89 -2.86 12.12 8.72
N LEU A 90 -2.86 13.28 9.38
CA LEU A 90 -2.24 13.47 10.70
C LEU A 90 -2.99 12.68 11.78
N ASN A 91 -4.33 12.78 11.80
CA ASN A 91 -5.16 12.00 12.73
C ASN A 91 -4.97 10.50 12.49
N ALA A 92 -4.87 10.06 11.24
CA ALA A 92 -4.59 8.66 10.94
C ALA A 92 -3.21 8.19 11.44
N MET A 93 -2.16 9.02 11.35
CA MET A 93 -0.85 8.70 11.91
C MET A 93 -0.89 8.59 13.44
N LEU A 94 -1.66 9.47 14.10
CA LEU A 94 -1.83 9.43 15.54
C LEU A 94 -2.63 8.18 15.97
N ASP A 95 -3.79 7.95 15.37
CA ASP A 95 -4.73 6.91 15.78
C ASP A 95 -4.24 5.50 15.43
N GLU A 96 -3.61 5.33 14.26
CA GLU A 96 -3.25 4.00 13.75
C GLU A 96 -1.78 3.62 13.96
N PHE A 97 -0.90 4.59 14.17
CA PHE A 97 0.54 4.38 14.33
C PHE A 97 1.12 4.97 15.63
N ASP A 98 0.31 5.63 16.47
CA ASP A 98 0.75 6.35 17.67
C ASP A 98 1.87 7.39 17.38
N VAL A 99 1.86 7.96 16.16
CA VAL A 99 2.86 8.95 15.72
C VAL A 99 2.24 10.35 15.67
N ASN A 100 2.80 11.27 16.46
CA ASN A 100 2.54 12.69 16.32
C ASN A 100 3.55 13.31 15.34
N VAL A 101 3.08 13.77 14.17
CA VAL A 101 3.92 14.36 13.13
C VAL A 101 3.92 15.89 13.26
N GLU A 102 5.08 16.51 13.51
CA GLU A 102 5.23 17.96 13.74
C GLU A 102 6.19 18.64 12.75
N ASP A 103 6.67 17.92 11.73
CA ASP A 103 7.72 18.37 10.82
C ASP A 103 7.19 19.06 9.54
N GLU A 104 5.89 19.39 9.51
CA GLU A 104 5.19 19.99 8.36
C GLU A 104 5.25 19.13 7.08
N SER A 105 5.66 17.87 7.15
CA SER A 105 5.77 16.98 5.99
C SER A 105 4.42 16.55 5.41
N SER A 106 3.33 16.70 6.18
CA SER A 106 1.94 16.46 5.76
C SER A 106 1.42 17.47 4.75
N LEU A 107 1.75 18.76 4.91
CA LEU A 107 1.36 19.85 4.01
C LEU A 107 1.65 19.57 2.51
N PRO A 108 2.89 19.22 2.10
CA PRO A 108 3.19 18.92 0.71
C PRO A 108 2.49 17.65 0.20
N ILE A 109 2.11 16.71 1.08
CA ILE A 109 1.33 15.53 0.71
C ILE A 109 -0.11 15.94 0.39
N ALA A 110 -0.75 16.72 1.26
CA ALA A 110 -2.10 17.24 1.05
C ALA A 110 -2.18 18.12 -0.22
N ALA A 111 -1.22 19.03 -0.42
CA ALA A 111 -1.13 19.85 -1.62
C ALA A 111 -0.99 19.02 -2.91
N LYS A 112 -0.19 17.95 -2.87
CA LYS A 112 -0.05 17.02 -4.02
C LYS A 112 -1.37 16.33 -4.34
N VAL A 113 -2.15 15.91 -3.35
CA VAL A 113 -3.47 15.28 -3.57
C VAL A 113 -4.40 16.23 -4.32
N ILE A 114 -4.49 17.49 -3.91
CA ILE A 114 -5.26 18.53 -4.62
C ILE A 114 -4.75 18.71 -6.06
N GLY A 115 -3.42 18.74 -6.24
CA GLY A 115 -2.79 18.82 -7.56
C GLY A 115 -3.16 17.64 -8.47
N ILE A 116 -3.16 16.42 -7.95
CA ILE A 116 -3.56 15.20 -8.67
C ILE A 116 -5.03 15.26 -9.07
N TYR A 117 -5.91 15.68 -8.16
CA TYR A 117 -7.33 15.86 -8.48
C TYR A 117 -7.52 16.77 -9.70
N ARG A 118 -6.86 17.93 -9.73
CA ARG A 118 -6.96 18.89 -10.84
C ARG A 118 -6.45 18.34 -12.17
N GLN A 119 -5.34 17.59 -12.14
CA GLN A 119 -4.79 16.96 -13.33
C GLN A 119 -5.74 15.92 -13.90
N VAL A 120 -6.27 15.04 -13.03
CA VAL A 120 -7.26 14.02 -13.41
C VAL A 120 -8.55 14.65 -13.94
N ALA A 121 -9.02 15.72 -13.30
CA ALA A 121 -10.18 16.49 -13.77
C ALA A 121 -9.96 17.09 -15.17
N SER A 122 -8.72 17.50 -15.49
CA SER A 122 -8.35 17.98 -16.82
C SER A 122 -8.09 16.85 -17.85
N GLY A 123 -8.11 15.58 -17.44
CA GLY A 123 -7.81 14.43 -18.28
C GLY A 123 -6.31 14.16 -18.49
N ASP A 124 -5.45 14.80 -17.71
CA ASP A 124 -4.01 14.53 -17.69
C ASP A 124 -3.68 13.49 -16.61
N TYR A 125 -3.10 12.36 -17.04
CA TYR A 125 -2.69 11.25 -16.18
C TYR A 125 -1.18 11.04 -16.20
N SER A 126 -0.41 11.97 -16.77
CA SER A 126 1.04 11.83 -16.96
C SER A 126 1.78 11.72 -15.63
N THR A 127 1.44 12.55 -14.65
CA THR A 127 2.05 12.52 -13.32
C THR A 127 1.69 11.25 -12.56
N VAL A 128 0.42 10.84 -12.55
CA VAL A 128 -0.03 9.58 -11.93
C VAL A 128 0.75 8.39 -12.50
N ARG A 129 0.86 8.33 -13.83
CA ARG A 129 1.63 7.28 -14.52
C ARG A 129 3.11 7.31 -14.13
N SER A 130 3.72 8.49 -14.10
CA SER A 130 5.12 8.65 -13.73
C SER A 130 5.39 8.19 -12.30
N MET A 131 4.53 8.55 -11.34
CA MET A 131 4.67 8.12 -9.94
C MET A 131 4.54 6.60 -9.83
N TYR A 132 3.57 6.00 -10.53
CA TYR A 132 3.42 4.54 -10.54
C TYR A 132 4.62 3.81 -11.16
N GLU A 133 5.19 4.35 -12.24
CA GLU A 133 6.40 3.78 -12.85
C GLU A 133 7.62 3.88 -11.93
N GLN A 134 7.77 4.98 -11.19
CA GLN A 134 8.83 5.15 -10.18
C GLN A 134 8.64 4.17 -9.01
N TRP A 135 7.41 4.04 -8.51
CA TRP A 135 7.08 3.08 -7.45
C TRP A 135 7.38 1.64 -7.88
N LYS A 136 7.02 1.27 -9.11
CA LYS A 136 7.32 -0.06 -9.66
C LYS A 136 8.83 -0.34 -9.75
N GLN A 137 9.64 0.66 -10.05
CA GLN A 137 11.10 0.52 -10.07
C GLN A 137 11.66 0.34 -8.65
N LYS A 138 11.14 1.12 -7.68
CA LYS A 138 11.48 1.02 -6.25
C LYS A 138 11.07 -0.31 -5.64
N GLY A 139 9.93 -0.89 -6.00
CA GLY A 139 9.50 -2.21 -5.51
C GLY A 139 10.48 -3.36 -5.84
N THR A 140 11.38 -3.16 -6.80
CA THR A 140 12.47 -4.09 -7.14
C THR A 140 13.73 -3.90 -6.27
N GLN A 141 13.83 -2.78 -5.54
CA GLN A 141 14.94 -2.47 -4.63
C GLN A 141 14.40 -2.41 -3.20
N LYS A 142 14.74 -3.37 -2.34
CA LYS A 142 14.37 -3.33 -0.92
C LYS A 142 14.95 -2.03 -0.30
N GLU A 143 14.09 -1.08 0.06
CA GLU A 143 14.53 0.14 0.74
C GLU A 143 14.80 -0.19 2.22
N GLN A 144 16.06 0.00 2.64
CA GLN A 144 16.47 -0.11 4.05
C GLN A 144 16.26 1.25 4.74
N TYR A 145 15.13 1.40 5.43
CA TYR A 145 14.91 2.54 6.32
C TYR A 145 15.55 2.21 7.68
N GLN A 146 16.78 2.66 7.92
CA GLN A 146 17.42 2.55 9.23
C GLN A 146 17.05 3.78 10.07
N VAL A 147 16.18 3.60 11.06
CA VAL A 147 15.92 4.63 12.09
C VAL A 147 16.94 4.47 13.20
N GLN A 148 17.71 5.52 13.49
CA GLN A 148 18.49 5.61 14.72
C GLN A 148 17.58 6.10 15.84
N ILE A 149 17.16 5.19 16.71
CA ILE A 149 16.44 5.52 17.94
C ILE A 149 17.43 6.29 18.84
N GLN A 150 17.21 7.59 19.05
CA GLN A 150 17.91 8.32 20.12
C GLN A 150 17.15 8.06 21.41
N GLU A 151 17.78 7.36 22.35
CA GLU A 151 17.23 7.11 23.68
C GLU A 151 17.01 8.44 24.42
N ASP A 152 15.76 8.70 24.81
CA ASP A 152 15.39 9.81 25.69
C ASP A 152 15.79 9.46 27.15
N PRO A 153 16.70 10.23 27.79
CA PRO A 153 17.13 9.97 29.16
C PRO A 153 16.02 10.05 30.21
N GLU A 154 14.87 10.66 29.91
CA GLU A 154 13.77 10.86 30.86
C GLU A 154 12.65 9.81 30.75
N ASN A 155 12.71 8.90 29.77
CA ASN A 155 11.74 7.81 29.61
C ASN A 155 12.42 6.45 29.41
N PRO A 156 12.83 5.75 30.49
CA PRO A 156 13.38 4.40 30.40
C PRO A 156 12.23 3.38 30.20
N GLY A 157 11.59 3.43 29.04
CA GLY A 157 10.48 2.58 28.64
C GLY A 157 10.95 1.41 27.78
N VAL A 158 11.38 0.33 28.44
CA VAL A 158 11.36 -1.08 28.00
C VAL A 158 11.25 -1.36 26.48
N SER A 159 12.38 -1.35 25.79
CA SER A 159 12.55 -2.20 24.61
C SER A 159 12.94 -3.60 25.10
N ASP A 160 11.93 -4.45 25.30
CA ASP A 160 12.15 -5.89 25.46
C ASP A 160 12.40 -6.46 24.06
N ASN A 161 13.64 -6.30 23.61
CA ASN A 161 14.14 -6.92 22.41
C ASN A 161 14.52 -8.35 22.82
N ASP A 162 13.53 -9.25 22.87
CA ASP A 162 13.76 -10.69 22.88
C ASP A 162 14.37 -11.06 21.52
N ASP A 163 15.70 -10.95 21.51
CA ASP A 163 16.61 -11.46 20.49
C ASP A 163 16.66 -12.99 20.65
N ASP A 164 15.61 -13.67 20.20
CA ASP A 164 15.68 -15.11 19.92
C ASP A 164 16.34 -15.28 18.54
N ASP A 165 17.67 -15.31 18.58
CA ASP A 165 18.53 -15.97 17.60
C ASP A 165 18.07 -17.43 17.45
N ASP A 166 17.30 -17.73 16.40
CA ASP A 166 17.22 -19.07 15.83
C ASP A 166 17.72 -19.02 14.38
N ASP A 167 19.05 -19.12 14.27
CA ASP A 167 19.78 -19.58 13.11
C ASP A 167 19.43 -21.06 12.85
N GLU A 168 18.47 -21.34 11.97
CA GLU A 168 18.41 -22.64 11.27
C GLU A 168 18.12 -22.47 9.76
N GLU A 169 19.23 -22.59 9.03
CA GLU A 169 19.41 -23.22 7.71
C GLU A 169 18.80 -22.58 6.45
N ASP A 170 19.71 -21.86 5.80
CA ASP A 170 19.93 -21.70 4.35
C ASP A 170 19.35 -22.86 3.49
N ASP A 171 18.20 -22.62 2.84
CA ASP A 171 17.74 -23.42 1.70
C ASP A 171 18.60 -23.09 0.47
N GLU A 172 19.82 -23.63 0.48
CA GLU A 172 20.72 -23.68 -0.66
C GLU A 172 20.10 -24.64 -1.70
N VAL A 173 19.46 -24.08 -2.73
CA VAL A 173 18.95 -24.85 -3.87
C VAL A 173 20.10 -25.40 -4.71
N GLU A 174 20.68 -26.54 -4.26
CA GLU A 174 21.64 -27.31 -5.02
C GLU A 174 20.94 -28.01 -6.20
N LEU A 175 21.28 -27.55 -7.41
CA LEU A 175 20.86 -28.15 -8.68
C LEU A 175 21.53 -29.52 -8.85
N VAL A 176 20.94 -30.58 -8.30
CA VAL A 176 21.34 -31.95 -8.62
C VAL A 176 20.74 -32.37 -9.95
N ALA A 177 21.58 -32.32 -10.98
CA ALA A 177 21.31 -32.91 -12.28
C ALA A 177 21.39 -34.43 -12.18
N GLU A 178 20.26 -35.12 -12.02
CA GLU A 178 20.16 -36.56 -12.28
C GLU A 178 19.11 -36.85 -13.34
N GLN A 179 19.64 -37.37 -14.45
CA GLN A 179 18.95 -37.86 -15.63
C GLN A 179 17.91 -38.92 -15.23
N MET A 180 16.64 -38.63 -15.46
CA MET A 180 15.63 -39.67 -15.63
C MET A 180 15.08 -39.59 -17.04
N ASP A 181 15.26 -40.70 -17.75
CA ASP A 181 14.91 -40.91 -19.13
C ASP A 181 13.45 -40.57 -19.43
N ILE A 182 13.29 -39.97 -20.61
CA ILE A 182 12.06 -39.65 -21.30
C ILE A 182 11.33 -40.95 -21.66
N ASP A 183 10.05 -41.10 -21.29
CA ASP A 183 9.06 -41.65 -22.22
C ASP A 183 7.62 -41.14 -21.98
N ALA A 184 7.17 -40.34 -22.94
CA ALA A 184 5.82 -40.05 -23.43
C ALA A 184 4.70 -39.41 -22.54
N PRO A 185 3.94 -38.43 -23.10
CA PRO A 185 2.86 -37.70 -22.42
C PRO A 185 1.49 -38.41 -22.54
N GLN A 186 0.66 -38.39 -21.49
CA GLN A 186 -0.77 -38.69 -21.57
C GLN A 186 -1.63 -37.62 -20.89
N GLU A 187 -2.61 -37.13 -21.64
CA GLU A 187 -3.58 -36.09 -21.29
C GLU A 187 -4.48 -36.47 -20.09
N PRO A 188 -5.00 -35.50 -19.32
CA PRO A 188 -5.89 -35.78 -18.20
C PRO A 188 -7.25 -36.28 -18.72
N GLN A 189 -7.57 -37.56 -18.48
CA GLN A 189 -8.88 -38.12 -18.78
C GLN A 189 -9.88 -37.76 -17.66
N GLY A 190 -11.02 -37.18 -18.06
CA GLY A 190 -12.14 -36.85 -17.19
C GLY A 190 -12.83 -38.07 -16.57
N PRO A 191 -13.82 -37.86 -15.68
CA PRO A 191 -14.43 -38.90 -14.87
C PRO A 191 -15.18 -39.96 -15.71
N ILE A 192 -14.98 -41.23 -15.35
CA ILE A 192 -15.55 -42.40 -16.02
C ILE A 192 -17.01 -42.60 -15.57
N VAL A 193 -17.95 -42.59 -16.52
CA VAL A 193 -19.38 -42.83 -16.32
C VAL A 193 -19.76 -44.12 -17.05
N ASP A 194 -20.52 -45.01 -16.41
CA ASP A 194 -20.92 -46.31 -16.97
C ASP A 194 -22.13 -46.18 -17.94
N ASP A 195 -22.44 -47.22 -18.71
CA ASP A 195 -23.46 -47.21 -19.79
C ASP A 195 -24.92 -46.98 -19.32
N ASP A 196 -25.17 -46.89 -18.02
CA ASP A 196 -26.46 -46.48 -17.42
C ASP A 196 -26.43 -45.06 -16.79
N GLY A 197 -25.36 -44.28 -16.99
CA GLY A 197 -25.31 -42.85 -16.65
C GLY A 197 -25.11 -42.50 -15.17
N PHE A 198 -24.58 -43.41 -14.35
CA PHE A 198 -24.26 -43.15 -12.95
C PHE A 198 -22.74 -43.12 -12.70
N GLU A 199 -22.29 -42.16 -11.89
CA GLU A 199 -20.88 -41.97 -11.49
C GLU A 199 -20.49 -42.90 -10.33
N LEU A 200 -19.39 -43.65 -10.48
CA LEU A 200 -18.91 -44.62 -9.50
C LEU A 200 -18.19 -43.94 -8.31
N VAL A 201 -18.82 -43.95 -7.13
CA VAL A 201 -18.19 -43.46 -5.90
C VAL A 201 -17.08 -44.40 -5.39
N GLN A 202 -15.82 -43.93 -5.42
CA GLN A 202 -14.69 -44.67 -4.83
C GLN A 202 -14.76 -44.64 -3.29
N LYS A 203 -14.65 -45.81 -2.65
CA LYS A 203 -14.69 -45.95 -1.19
C LYS A 203 -13.39 -45.42 -0.54
N LYS A 204 -13.53 -44.39 0.30
CA LYS A 204 -12.47 -43.85 1.18
C LYS A 204 -12.04 -44.91 2.21
N GLY A 205 -10.83 -45.46 2.04
CA GLY A 205 -10.24 -46.45 2.95
C GLY A 205 -9.95 -45.86 4.34
N ARG A 206 -10.34 -46.59 5.38
CA ARG A 206 -10.22 -46.23 6.80
C ARG A 206 -8.92 -46.80 7.42
N ARG A 207 -7.96 -45.91 7.70
CA ARG A 207 -7.02 -45.79 8.85
C ARG A 207 -6.61 -47.05 9.66
N ARG A 208 -5.30 -47.24 9.89
CA ARG A 208 -4.67 -47.82 11.11
C ARG A 208 -3.26 -47.20 11.26
N HIS A 209 -3.07 -46.29 12.22
CA HIS A 209 -2.62 -46.46 13.62
C HIS A 209 -1.11 -46.67 13.73
#